data_AF-A0AB32ZZU9-F1
#
_entry.id   AF-A0AB32ZZU9-F1
#
_cell.length_a   1.000
_cell.length_b   1.000
_cell.length_c   1.000
_cell.angle_alpha   90.00
_cell.angle_beta   90.00
_cell.angle_gamma   90.00
#
_symmetry.space_group_name_H-M   'P 1'
#
loop_
_entity.id
_entity.type
_entity.pdbx_description
1 polymer ?
#
loop_
_entity_poly.entity_id
_entity_poly.type
_entity_poly.pdbx_seq_one_letter_code
_entity_poly.pdbx_strand_id
1 'polypeptide(L)'
;MRYAFAYGADAVYAGQPRYSLRVRNNEFSLENLAIGIEEAHALGKKFYVVSNIAPHNSKLGTYLKDISPVIAMKPDALIMSDPGLIMMVRDAFPEIPIHLSVQANAVNYATVKFWQKQGIERVILSRELSLEEIETIREHVPDMELEVFVHGALCMAYSGRCLLSGYMNKRDPNQGTCTNACRWSYDVKAGEENETGDIVLTS
;
A
#
# COMPACT_ATOMS: atom_id res chain seq x y z
N MET A 1 15.49 -9.00 -0.14
CA MET A 1 15.52 -9.05 1.34
C MET A 1 16.94 -9.15 1.87
N ARG A 2 17.68 -10.24 1.62
CA ARG A 2 19.04 -10.46 2.18
C ARG A 2 19.98 -9.27 2.00
N TYR A 3 20.01 -8.65 0.81
CA TYR A 3 20.76 -7.42 0.58
C TYR A 3 20.32 -6.26 1.49
N ALA A 4 19.01 -6.05 1.67
CA ALA A 4 18.51 -4.97 2.53
C ALA A 4 19.02 -5.13 3.96
N PHE A 5 18.97 -6.34 4.52
CA PHE A 5 19.50 -6.62 5.86
C PHE A 5 21.03 -6.50 5.92
N ALA A 6 21.75 -6.99 4.91
CA ALA A 6 23.21 -6.85 4.84
C ALA A 6 23.68 -5.38 4.78
N TYR A 7 22.87 -4.49 4.20
CA TYR A 7 23.12 -3.04 4.15
C TYR A 7 22.45 -2.26 5.29
N GLY A 8 22.00 -2.95 6.36
CA GLY A 8 21.60 -2.30 7.61
C GLY A 8 20.12 -2.04 7.80
N ALA A 9 19.23 -2.55 6.94
CA ALA A 9 17.79 -2.42 7.18
C ALA A 9 17.35 -3.18 8.44
N ASP A 10 16.45 -2.58 9.22
CA ASP A 10 15.86 -3.21 10.40
C ASP A 10 14.58 -3.98 10.12
N ALA A 11 13.90 -3.63 9.02
CA ALA A 11 12.66 -4.26 8.58
C ALA A 11 12.59 -4.35 7.04
N VAL A 12 11.79 -5.29 6.53
CA VAL A 12 11.45 -5.40 5.10
C VAL A 12 9.96 -5.59 4.89
N TYR A 13 9.45 -5.10 3.77
CA TYR A 13 8.04 -5.24 3.38
C TYR A 13 7.94 -6.23 2.22
N ALA A 14 7.07 -7.23 2.33
CA ALA A 14 6.79 -8.16 1.25
C ALA A 14 5.30 -8.19 0.94
N GLY A 15 4.95 -8.19 -0.35
CA GLY A 15 3.56 -8.19 -0.79
C GLY A 15 2.92 -9.56 -0.63
N GLN A 16 1.74 -9.63 -0.01
CA GLN A 16 0.90 -10.82 -0.08
C GLN A 16 0.47 -11.08 -1.54
N PRO A 17 0.59 -12.32 -2.04
CA PRO A 17 -0.02 -12.74 -3.30
C PRO A 17 -1.48 -12.29 -3.42
N ARG A 18 -1.90 -11.82 -4.60
CA ARG A 18 -3.27 -11.37 -4.93
C ARG A 18 -3.82 -10.15 -4.17
N TYR A 19 -3.20 -9.73 -3.06
CA TYR A 19 -3.70 -8.69 -2.16
C TYR A 19 -2.73 -7.52 -1.93
N SER A 20 -1.61 -7.48 -2.65
CA SER A 20 -0.66 -6.34 -2.62
C SER A 20 -0.59 -5.59 -3.95
N LEU A 21 -0.43 -4.27 -3.86
CA LEU A 21 -0.21 -3.38 -5.00
C LEU A 21 1.15 -3.53 -5.69
N ARG A 22 2.03 -4.41 -5.21
CA ARG A 22 3.31 -4.72 -5.88
C ARG A 22 3.47 -6.20 -6.24
N VAL A 23 2.37 -6.94 -6.29
CA VAL A 23 2.35 -8.38 -6.60
C VAL A 23 3.07 -8.75 -7.90
N ARG A 24 3.02 -7.92 -8.94
CA ARG A 24 3.66 -8.24 -10.23
C ARG A 24 5.19 -8.14 -10.24
N ASN A 25 5.77 -7.43 -9.28
CA ASN A 25 7.22 -7.25 -9.18
C ASN A 25 7.82 -8.10 -8.05
N ASN A 26 7.03 -9.01 -7.46
CA ASN A 26 7.45 -9.80 -6.31
C ASN A 26 7.33 -11.29 -6.62
N GLU A 27 8.44 -12.01 -6.46
CA GLU A 27 8.51 -13.47 -6.48
C GLU A 27 7.98 -14.10 -5.17
N PHE A 28 7.27 -13.36 -4.33
CA PHE A 28 6.83 -13.86 -3.02
C PHE A 28 5.63 -14.79 -3.16
N SER A 29 5.88 -16.07 -3.38
CA SER A 29 4.96 -17.15 -3.06
C SER A 29 4.78 -17.27 -1.54
N LEU A 30 3.81 -18.06 -1.09
CA LEU A 30 3.67 -18.38 0.33
C LEU A 30 4.95 -19.02 0.91
N GLU A 31 5.62 -19.85 0.12
CA GLU A 31 6.91 -20.47 0.48
C GLU A 31 8.00 -19.41 0.68
N ASN A 32 8.13 -18.48 -0.26
CA ASN A 32 9.13 -17.41 -0.17
C ASN A 32 8.82 -16.42 0.97
N LEU A 33 7.55 -16.23 1.35
CA LEU A 33 7.19 -15.46 2.54
C LEU A 33 7.65 -16.17 3.82
N ALA A 34 7.41 -17.48 3.94
CA ALA A 34 7.85 -18.26 5.10
C ALA A 34 9.37 -18.19 5.28
N ILE A 35 10.13 -18.44 4.21
CA ILE A 35 11.60 -18.32 4.20
C ILE A 35 12.02 -16.89 4.59
N GLY A 36 11.35 -15.88 4.03
CA GLY A 36 11.64 -14.48 4.32
C GLY A 36 11.46 -14.10 5.79
N ILE A 37 10.37 -14.55 6.40
CA ILE A 37 10.04 -14.30 7.80
C ILE A 37 11.06 -15.02 8.71
N GLU A 38 11.31 -16.31 8.46
CA GLU A 38 12.29 -17.08 9.24
C GLU A 38 13.69 -16.47 9.20
N GLU A 39 14.17 -16.07 8.02
CA GLU A 39 15.47 -15.42 7.87
C GLU A 39 15.53 -14.06 8.58
N ALA A 40 14.46 -13.25 8.49
CA ALA A 40 14.40 -11.98 9.20
C ALA A 40 14.48 -12.19 10.72
N HIS A 41 13.69 -13.11 11.25
CA HIS A 41 13.65 -13.42 12.68
C HIS A 41 14.97 -14.01 13.18
N ALA A 42 15.63 -14.87 12.40
CA ALA A 42 16.94 -15.41 12.73
C ALA A 42 18.03 -14.32 12.85
N LEU A 43 17.84 -13.20 12.14
CA LEU A 43 18.72 -12.02 12.21
C LEU A 43 18.26 -10.98 13.25
N GLY A 44 17.19 -11.26 14.01
CA GLY A 44 16.57 -10.30 14.92
C GLY A 44 15.95 -9.08 14.22
N LYS A 45 15.65 -9.21 12.93
CA LYS A 45 15.04 -8.17 12.08
C LYS A 45 13.54 -8.41 11.92
N LYS A 46 12.84 -7.39 11.45
CA LYS A 46 11.38 -7.37 11.32
C LYS A 46 10.93 -7.68 9.89
N PHE A 47 9.79 -8.36 9.77
CA PHE A 47 9.18 -8.67 8.48
C PHE A 47 7.71 -8.29 8.48
N TYR A 48 7.33 -7.37 7.58
CA TYR A 48 5.93 -6.93 7.45
C TYR A 48 5.35 -7.42 6.13
N VAL A 49 4.11 -7.93 6.19
CA VAL A 49 3.40 -8.39 5.00
C VAL A 49 2.37 -7.35 4.56
N VAL A 50 2.41 -6.99 3.28
CA VAL A 50 1.55 -5.96 2.71
C VAL A 50 0.29 -6.59 2.10
N SER A 51 -0.88 -6.17 2.57
CA SER A 51 -2.22 -6.52 2.07
C SER A 51 -3.05 -5.23 1.92
N ASN A 52 -2.75 -4.44 0.89
CA ASN A 52 -3.14 -3.02 0.81
C ASN A 52 -3.90 -2.63 -0.46
N ILE A 53 -4.62 -3.58 -1.06
CA ILE A 53 -5.56 -3.28 -2.13
C ILE A 53 -6.87 -2.73 -1.54
N ALA A 54 -7.65 -2.00 -2.35
CA ALA A 54 -9.07 -1.77 -2.10
C ALA A 54 -9.89 -2.86 -2.81
N PRO A 55 -10.28 -3.96 -2.15
CA PRO A 55 -10.95 -5.08 -2.82
C PRO A 55 -12.38 -4.72 -3.25
N HIS A 56 -12.84 -5.34 -4.35
CA HIS A 56 -14.27 -5.49 -4.60
C HIS A 56 -14.82 -6.72 -3.88
N ASN A 57 -16.15 -6.80 -3.73
CA ASN A 57 -16.85 -7.87 -3.00
C ASN A 57 -16.42 -9.28 -3.37
N SER A 58 -16.04 -9.52 -4.63
CA SER A 58 -15.56 -10.82 -5.11
C SER A 58 -14.33 -11.35 -4.37
N LYS A 59 -13.52 -10.48 -3.76
CA LYS A 59 -12.34 -10.86 -2.97
C LYS A 59 -12.61 -11.09 -1.49
N LEU A 60 -13.74 -10.60 -0.96
CA LEU A 60 -14.04 -10.68 0.48
C LEU A 60 -14.22 -12.14 0.92
N GLY A 61 -14.94 -12.94 0.13
CA GLY A 61 -15.27 -14.33 0.47
C GLY A 61 -14.06 -15.26 0.60
N THR A 62 -12.95 -14.97 -0.07
CA THR A 62 -11.72 -15.78 0.03
C THR A 62 -10.66 -15.15 0.93
N TYR A 63 -10.84 -13.90 1.36
CA TYR A 63 -9.76 -13.14 1.99
C TYR A 63 -9.22 -13.78 3.27
N LEU A 64 -10.11 -14.13 4.22
CA LEU A 64 -9.68 -14.76 5.48
C LEU A 64 -8.96 -16.10 5.23
N LYS A 65 -9.45 -16.91 4.29
CA LYS A 65 -8.79 -18.15 3.89
C LYS A 65 -7.39 -17.90 3.32
N ASP A 66 -7.25 -16.86 2.51
CA ASP A 66 -6.00 -16.55 1.80
C ASP A 66 -4.96 -15.86 2.72
N ILE A 67 -5.37 -15.10 3.74
CA ILE A 67 -4.47 -14.46 4.71
C ILE A 67 -4.11 -15.37 5.90
N SER A 68 -4.98 -16.31 6.28
CA SER A 68 -4.74 -17.26 7.38
C SER A 68 -3.35 -17.94 7.35
N PRO A 69 -2.89 -18.54 6.23
CA PRO A 69 -1.57 -19.17 6.19
C PRO A 69 -0.43 -18.17 6.38
N VAL A 70 -0.61 -16.92 5.93
CA VAL A 70 0.38 -15.85 6.12
C VAL A 70 0.47 -15.48 7.60
N ILE A 71 -0.66 -15.33 8.29
CA ILE A 71 -0.68 -15.02 9.73
C ILE A 71 -0.08 -16.17 10.54
N ALA A 72 -0.31 -17.42 10.13
CA ALA A 72 0.31 -18.58 10.78
C ALA A 72 1.85 -18.58 10.70
N MET A 73 2.43 -17.92 9.69
CA MET A 73 3.89 -17.70 9.57
C MET A 73 4.40 -16.62 10.55
N LYS A 74 3.51 -15.91 11.25
CA LYS A 74 3.80 -14.89 12.26
C LYS A 74 4.65 -13.72 11.76
N PRO A 75 4.25 -13.00 10.69
CA PRO A 75 4.89 -11.74 10.36
C PRO A 75 4.74 -10.76 11.53
N ASP A 76 5.65 -9.79 11.64
CA ASP A 76 5.64 -8.83 12.75
C ASP A 76 4.48 -7.83 12.65
N ALA A 77 3.97 -7.58 11.45
CA ALA A 77 2.77 -6.76 11.22
C ALA A 77 2.19 -7.00 9.82
N LEU A 78 0.91 -6.66 9.65
CA LEU A 78 0.27 -6.48 8.34
C LEU A 78 0.19 -5.01 7.97
N ILE A 79 0.55 -4.67 6.73
CA ILE A 79 0.36 -3.32 6.18
C ILE A 79 -0.90 -3.31 5.33
N MET A 80 -1.96 -2.66 5.82
CA MET A 80 -3.31 -2.72 5.27
C MET A 80 -3.91 -1.34 5.01
N SER A 81 -4.92 -1.24 4.14
CA SER A 81 -5.54 0.05 3.80
C SER A 81 -7.06 0.06 3.80
N ASP A 82 -7.69 -1.05 3.42
CA ASP A 82 -9.15 -1.14 3.35
C ASP A 82 -9.76 -1.32 4.76
N PRO A 83 -10.67 -0.43 5.21
CA PRO A 83 -11.30 -0.54 6.53
C PRO A 83 -12.05 -1.85 6.75
N GLY A 84 -12.71 -2.38 5.72
CA GLY A 84 -13.47 -3.62 5.81
C GLY A 84 -12.56 -4.82 6.02
N LEU A 85 -11.47 -4.93 5.24
CA LEU A 85 -10.47 -5.97 5.45
C LEU A 85 -9.77 -5.84 6.80
N ILE A 86 -9.45 -4.62 7.24
CA ILE A 86 -8.83 -4.38 8.54
C ILE A 86 -9.75 -4.90 9.65
N MET A 87 -11.04 -4.55 9.62
CA MET A 87 -12.03 -5.06 10.56
C MET A 87 -12.07 -6.60 10.55
N MET A 88 -12.17 -7.22 9.37
CA MET A 88 -12.19 -8.68 9.24
C MET A 88 -10.94 -9.36 9.82
N VAL A 89 -9.74 -8.80 9.62
CA VAL A 89 -8.51 -9.35 10.21
C VAL A 89 -8.51 -9.18 11.71
N ARG A 90 -8.88 -8.01 12.23
CA ARG A 90 -8.89 -7.78 13.68
C ARG A 90 -9.87 -8.69 14.40
N ASP A 91 -11.04 -8.93 13.81
CA ASP A 91 -12.06 -9.81 14.37
C ASP A 91 -11.57 -11.28 14.40
N ALA A 92 -10.87 -11.72 13.36
CA ALA A 92 -10.40 -13.12 13.23
C ALA A 92 -9.04 -13.37 13.91
N PHE A 93 -8.17 -12.36 13.99
CA PHE A 93 -6.77 -12.44 14.41
C PHE A 93 -6.40 -11.20 15.26
N PRO A 94 -6.98 -11.01 16.45
CA PRO A 94 -6.81 -9.78 17.23
C PRO A 94 -5.36 -9.49 17.66
N GLU A 95 -4.51 -10.52 17.69
CA GLU A 95 -3.11 -10.44 18.13
C GLU A 95 -2.15 -9.95 17.05
N ILE A 96 -2.56 -9.88 15.77
CA ILE A 96 -1.64 -9.44 14.69
C ILE A 96 -1.60 -7.91 14.63
N PRO A 97 -0.42 -7.28 14.77
CA PRO A 97 -0.28 -5.85 14.58
C PRO A 97 -0.67 -5.42 13.17
N ILE A 98 -1.36 -4.28 13.07
CA ILE A 98 -1.73 -3.69 11.78
C ILE A 98 -1.15 -2.29 11.67
N HIS A 99 -0.40 -2.09 10.60
CA HIS A 99 0.10 -0.80 10.15
C HIS A 99 -0.79 -0.28 9.02
N LEU A 100 -1.18 0.99 9.07
CA LEU A 100 -1.96 1.62 8.01
C LEU A 100 -1.05 1.96 6.83
N SER A 101 -1.38 1.44 5.66
CA SER A 101 -0.70 1.72 4.40
C SER A 101 -1.01 3.12 3.90
N VAL A 102 -0.05 3.74 3.21
CA VAL A 102 -0.22 5.01 2.48
C VAL A 102 -1.40 5.01 1.51
N GLN A 103 -1.89 3.84 1.09
CA GLN A 103 -3.07 3.74 0.23
C GLN A 103 -4.38 4.21 0.91
N ALA A 104 -4.39 4.27 2.25
CA ALA A 104 -5.50 4.83 3.02
C ALA A 104 -5.51 6.37 3.03
N ASN A 105 -4.51 7.04 2.46
CA ASN A 105 -4.41 8.50 2.33
C ASN A 105 -4.59 9.27 3.66
N ALA A 106 -3.89 8.85 4.72
CA ALA A 106 -3.88 9.58 5.99
C ALA A 106 -3.05 10.88 5.84
N VAL A 107 -3.74 11.99 5.55
CA VAL A 107 -3.15 13.33 5.29
C VAL A 107 -3.42 14.36 6.39
N ASN A 108 -4.09 13.98 7.49
CA ASN A 108 -4.40 14.91 8.57
C ASN A 108 -4.51 14.18 9.92
N TYR A 109 -4.36 14.94 11.02
CA TYR A 109 -4.33 14.38 12.37
C TYR A 109 -5.66 13.71 12.76
N ALA A 110 -6.79 14.21 12.25
CA ALA A 110 -8.11 13.66 12.56
C ALA A 110 -8.26 12.23 12.01
N THR A 111 -7.75 12.00 10.80
CA THR A 111 -7.70 10.68 10.16
C THR A 111 -6.77 9.74 10.91
N VAL A 112 -5.59 10.21 11.30
CA VAL A 112 -4.64 9.42 12.11
C VAL A 112 -5.27 9.03 13.44
N LYS A 113 -5.94 9.97 14.12
CA LYS A 113 -6.65 9.72 15.39
C LYS A 113 -7.83 8.77 15.22
N PHE A 114 -8.53 8.82 14.09
CA PHE A 114 -9.58 7.84 13.77
C PHE A 114 -8.99 6.43 13.72
N TRP A 115 -7.90 6.23 12.99
CA TRP A 115 -7.25 4.93 12.87
C TRP A 115 -6.62 4.43 14.16
N GLN A 116 -6.06 5.33 14.97
CA GLN A 116 -5.64 5.03 16.34
C GLN A 116 -6.78 4.41 17.15
N LYS A 117 -7.98 4.99 17.10
CA LYS A 117 -9.17 4.46 17.79
C LYS A 117 -9.65 3.11 17.24
N GLN A 118 -9.34 2.80 15.98
CA GLN A 118 -9.59 1.48 15.40
C GLN A 118 -8.52 0.45 15.77
N GLY A 119 -7.53 0.84 16.59
CA GLY A 119 -6.47 -0.03 17.11
C GLY A 119 -5.31 -0.28 16.15
N ILE A 120 -5.12 0.59 15.15
CA ILE A 120 -3.91 0.61 14.32
C ILE A 120 -2.73 1.02 15.20
N GLU A 121 -1.60 0.31 15.08
CA GLU A 121 -0.39 0.58 15.88
C GLU A 121 0.53 1.61 15.24
N ARG A 122 0.56 1.64 13.90
CA ARG A 122 1.41 2.54 13.12
C ARG A 122 0.68 3.09 11.91
N VAL A 123 0.84 4.38 11.62
CA VAL A 123 0.36 4.99 10.39
C VAL A 123 1.54 5.34 9.49
N ILE A 124 1.58 4.70 8.31
CA ILE A 124 2.50 5.09 7.24
C ILE A 124 1.85 6.26 6.49
N LEU A 125 2.39 7.46 6.70
CA LEU A 125 1.81 8.72 6.26
C LEU A 125 1.89 8.92 4.75
N SER A 126 0.92 9.67 4.23
CA SER A 126 0.86 10.05 2.82
C SER A 126 2.12 10.78 2.38
N ARG A 127 2.55 10.56 1.14
CA ARG A 127 3.81 11.11 0.58
C ARG A 127 3.64 12.53 0.04
N GLU A 128 2.44 13.06 0.14
CA GLU A 128 2.02 14.39 -0.28
C GLU A 128 2.17 15.42 0.85
N LEU A 129 2.50 14.99 2.07
CA LEU A 129 2.64 15.85 3.24
C LEU A 129 4.01 16.53 3.31
N SER A 130 4.00 17.79 3.71
CA SER A 130 5.19 18.54 4.14
C SER A 130 5.63 18.15 5.55
N LEU A 131 6.86 18.50 5.93
CA LEU A 131 7.36 18.26 7.30
C LEU A 131 6.54 19.03 8.35
N GLU A 132 6.08 20.25 8.05
CA GLU A 132 5.23 21.06 8.94
C GLU A 132 3.88 20.38 9.21
N GLU A 133 3.27 19.80 8.17
CA GLU A 133 2.03 19.02 8.31
C GLU A 133 2.26 17.75 9.14
N ILE A 134 3.39 17.06 8.94
CA ILE A 134 3.75 15.87 9.72
C ILE A 134 3.97 16.23 11.19
N GLU A 135 4.64 17.35 11.47
CA GLU A 135 4.82 17.88 12.84
C GLU A 135 3.47 18.15 13.49
N THR A 136 2.56 18.84 12.78
CA THR A 136 1.19 19.09 13.26
C THR A 136 0.46 17.79 13.59
N ILE A 137 0.59 16.75 12.75
CA ILE A 137 0.00 15.43 13.01
C ILE A 137 0.57 14.81 14.28
N ARG A 138 1.89 14.88 14.47
CA ARG A 138 2.59 14.31 15.63
C ARG A 138 2.17 14.99 16.93
N GLU A 139 2.01 16.31 16.94
CA GLU A 139 1.56 17.07 18.12
C GLU A 139 0.14 16.68 18.57
N HIS A 140 -0.76 16.45 17.61
CA HIS A 140 -2.16 16.13 17.89
C HIS A 140 -2.40 14.65 18.23
N VAL A 141 -1.48 13.76 17.85
CA VAL A 141 -1.58 12.30 18.08
C VAL A 141 -0.22 11.75 18.55
N PRO A 142 0.28 12.18 19.73
CA PRO A 142 1.65 11.88 20.17
C PRO A 142 1.92 10.39 20.43
N ASP A 143 0.89 9.64 20.79
CA ASP A 143 1.00 8.20 21.12
C ASP A 143 0.97 7.29 19.88
N MET A 144 0.68 7.84 18.68
CA MET A 144 0.68 7.06 17.45
C MET A 144 2.10 6.95 16.88
N GLU A 145 2.50 5.75 16.45
CA GLU A 145 3.71 5.58 15.66
C GLU A 145 3.48 6.07 14.23
N LEU A 146 4.30 7.01 13.78
CA LEU A 146 4.22 7.60 12.45
C LEU A 146 5.44 7.15 11.64
N GLU A 147 5.21 6.71 10.41
CA GLU A 147 6.26 6.30 9.47
C GLU A 147 6.15 7.11 8.18
N VAL A 148 7.29 7.57 7.66
CA VAL A 148 7.36 8.44 6.47
C VAL A 148 8.35 7.86 5.47
N PHE A 149 8.01 7.92 4.18
CA PHE A 149 8.92 7.54 3.11
C PHE A 149 9.93 8.66 2.83
N VAL A 150 11.22 8.37 2.97
CA VAL A 150 12.31 9.28 2.59
C VAL A 150 12.80 9.09 1.15
N HIS A 151 12.56 7.91 0.58
CA HIS A 151 13.00 7.54 -0.76
C HIS A 151 12.00 6.59 -1.42
N GLY A 152 11.83 6.72 -2.74
CA GLY A 152 11.07 5.78 -3.56
C GLY A 152 10.32 6.43 -4.70
N ALA A 153 9.50 5.63 -5.39
CA ALA A 153 8.70 6.12 -6.51
C ALA A 153 7.47 6.90 -6.01
N LEU A 154 7.48 8.23 -6.15
CA LEU A 154 6.29 9.07 -5.96
C LEU A 154 5.25 8.77 -7.04
N CYS A 155 3.99 8.74 -6.63
CA CYS A 155 2.84 8.66 -7.54
C CYS A 155 2.35 10.08 -7.79
N MET A 156 2.04 10.43 -9.04
CA MET A 156 1.41 11.71 -9.38
C MET A 156 -0.09 11.73 -9.00
N ALA A 157 -0.71 10.55 -8.89
CA ALA A 157 -2.09 10.40 -8.44
C ALA A 157 -2.12 9.94 -6.98
N TYR A 158 -3.30 10.02 -6.34
CA TYR A 158 -3.52 9.38 -5.04
C TYR A 158 -3.21 7.88 -5.15
N SER A 159 -2.27 7.41 -4.32
CA SER A 159 -1.65 6.09 -4.40
C SER A 159 -2.63 4.96 -4.77
N GLY A 160 -2.39 4.30 -5.91
CA GLY A 160 -3.23 3.18 -6.38
C GLY A 160 -4.53 3.58 -7.10
N ARG A 161 -4.82 4.89 -7.27
CA ARG A 161 -6.04 5.41 -7.95
C ARG A 161 -5.71 6.16 -9.24
N CYS A 162 -4.83 5.58 -10.07
CA CYS A 162 -4.39 6.20 -11.32
C CYS A 162 -5.37 5.95 -12.48
N LEU A 163 -6.14 6.97 -12.86
CA LEU A 163 -7.05 6.91 -14.02
C LEU A 163 -6.29 6.71 -15.34
N LEU A 164 -5.08 7.28 -15.49
CA LEU A 164 -4.30 7.11 -16.72
C LEU A 164 -3.97 5.64 -17.00
N SER A 165 -3.52 4.88 -15.98
CA SER A 165 -3.24 3.45 -16.14
C SER A 165 -4.50 2.65 -16.47
N GLY A 166 -5.61 2.94 -15.79
CA GLY A 166 -6.88 2.27 -16.02
C GLY A 166 -7.46 2.57 -17.40
N TYR A 167 -7.55 3.84 -17.75
CA TYR A 167 -8.18 4.30 -18.99
C TYR A 167 -7.33 4.00 -20.23
N MET A 168 -6.05 4.41 -20.24
CA MET A 168 -5.21 4.27 -21.43
C MET A 168 -4.79 2.82 -21.67
N ASN A 169 -4.50 2.07 -20.60
CA ASN A 169 -3.86 0.76 -20.70
C ASN A 169 -4.75 -0.41 -20.25
N LYS A 170 -5.99 -0.14 -19.81
CA LYS A 170 -6.90 -1.15 -19.25
C LYS A 170 -6.25 -1.95 -18.11
N ARG A 171 -5.34 -1.31 -17.37
CA ARG A 171 -4.60 -1.91 -16.25
C ARG A 171 -4.99 -1.23 -14.95
N ASP A 172 -5.73 -1.96 -14.12
CA ASP A 172 -6.16 -1.50 -12.81
C ASP A 172 -4.94 -1.31 -11.87
N PRO A 173 -4.58 -0.07 -11.53
CA PRO A 173 -3.46 0.20 -10.63
C PRO A 173 -3.70 -0.35 -9.22
N ASN A 174 -4.96 -0.53 -8.80
CA ASN A 174 -5.34 -1.09 -7.51
C ASN A 174 -5.16 -2.62 -7.43
N GLN A 175 -4.80 -3.27 -8.53
CA GLN A 175 -4.35 -4.68 -8.56
C GLN A 175 -2.82 -4.80 -8.67
N GLY A 176 -2.10 -3.70 -8.46
CA GLY A 176 -0.65 -3.66 -8.62
C GLY A 176 -0.18 -3.79 -10.07
N THR A 177 -1.00 -3.33 -11.02
CA THR A 177 -0.71 -3.40 -12.45
C THR A 177 -0.40 -2.04 -13.09
N CYS A 178 -0.13 -1.02 -12.27
CA CYS A 178 0.21 0.33 -12.71
C CYS A 178 1.32 0.30 -13.79
N THR A 179 1.07 0.94 -14.93
CA THR A 179 2.01 1.02 -16.05
C THR A 179 3.02 2.16 -15.94
N ASN A 180 2.91 2.98 -14.90
CA ASN A 180 3.63 4.25 -14.78
C ASN A 180 3.40 5.16 -16.00
N ALA A 181 2.17 5.18 -16.53
CA ALA A 181 1.79 6.00 -17.69
C ALA A 181 2.22 7.47 -17.53
N CYS A 182 2.12 8.02 -16.32
CA CYS A 182 2.57 9.38 -16.01
C CYS A 182 4.06 9.68 -16.28
N ARG A 183 4.89 8.67 -16.60
CA ARG A 183 6.32 8.81 -16.94
C ARG A 183 6.59 8.62 -18.42
N TRP A 184 5.55 8.40 -19.22
CA TRP A 184 5.71 8.21 -20.67
C TRP A 184 6.00 9.55 -21.34
N SER A 185 6.57 9.48 -22.55
CA SER A 185 6.68 10.64 -23.40
C SER A 185 5.30 10.97 -23.97
N TYR A 186 4.87 12.22 -23.78
CA TYR A 186 3.62 12.74 -24.28
C TYR A 186 3.91 13.88 -25.25
N ASP A 187 3.32 13.81 -26.44
CA ASP A 187 3.36 14.90 -27.42
C ASP A 187 2.04 15.67 -27.37
N VAL A 188 2.13 16.99 -27.26
CA VAL A 188 0.96 17.86 -27.40
C VAL A 188 0.68 18.03 -28.89
N LYS A 189 -0.52 17.64 -29.31
CA LYS A 189 -1.01 17.82 -30.67
C LYS A 189 -2.19 18.78 -30.66
N ALA A 190 -2.33 19.57 -31.72
CA ALA A 190 -3.54 20.37 -31.92
C ALA A 190 -4.75 19.44 -32.04
N GLY A 191 -5.87 19.88 -31.50
CA GLY A 191 -7.14 19.18 -31.58
C GLY A 191 -8.28 20.15 -31.78
N GLU A 192 -9.33 19.70 -32.44
CA GLU A 192 -10.57 20.43 -32.67
C GLU A 192 -11.71 19.73 -31.93
N GLU A 193 -12.66 20.52 -31.43
CA GLU A 193 -13.86 20.01 -30.78
C GLU A 193 -14.84 19.55 -31.87
N ASN A 194 -15.29 18.29 -31.79
CA ASN A 194 -16.30 17.76 -32.69
C ASN A 194 -17.73 18.16 -32.23
N GLU A 195 -18.74 17.76 -33.00
CA GLU A 195 -20.15 18.07 -32.70
C GLU A 195 -20.67 17.49 -31.38
N THR A 196 -19.97 16.49 -30.81
CA THR A 196 -20.29 15.88 -29.51
C THR A 196 -19.51 16.48 -28.34
N GLY A 197 -18.63 17.45 -28.59
CA GLY A 197 -17.79 18.08 -27.57
C GLY A 197 -16.48 17.33 -27.26
N ASP A 198 -16.13 16.32 -28.06
CA ASP A 198 -14.89 15.57 -27.90
C ASP A 198 -13.75 16.27 -28.66
N ILE A 199 -12.58 16.36 -28.01
CA ILE A 199 -11.36 16.85 -28.67
C ILE A 199 -10.78 15.73 -29.55
N VAL A 200 -10.83 15.92 -30.87
CA VAL A 200 -10.24 15.03 -31.86
C VAL A 200 -8.96 15.64 -32.43
N LEU A 201 -7.97 14.80 -32.74
CA LEU A 201 -6.71 15.26 -33.33
C LEU A 201 -6.97 15.91 -34.69
N THR A 202 -6.41 17.10 -34.93
CA THR A 202 -6.41 17.67 -36.27
C THR A 202 -5.54 16.82 -37.19
N SER A 203 -6.11 16.44 -38.33
CA SER A 203 -5.44 15.65 -39.38
C SER A 203 -4.25 16.37 -39.98
#